data_AF-A0A0C3J1K5-F1
#
_entry.id   AF-A0A0C3J1K5-F1
#
_cell.length_a   1.000
_cell.length_b   1.000
_cell.length_c   1.000
_cell.angle_alpha   90.00
_cell.angle_beta   90.00
_cell.angle_gamma   90.00
#
_symmetry.space_group_name_H-M   'P 1'
#
loop_
_entity.id
_entity.type
_entity.pdbx_description
1 polymer ?
#
loop_
_entity_poly.entity_id
_entity_poly.type
_entity_poly.pdbx_seq_one_letter_code
_entity_poly.pdbx_strand_id
1 'polypeptide(L)'
;PCLWQAKAAQAFLQGNKDIVCIAGTSMGKTLTFWMPLLFDLKAIQIIVTPLNQLGKQQVENLESMGLWAIAINADTANEKIYEVYTFWNIPLLCTEHLHLTRMLRH
;
A
#
# COMPACT_ATOMS: atom_id res chain seq x y z
N PRO A 1 5.75 -16.16 7.65
CA PRO A 1 6.73 -15.05 7.49
C PRO A 1 8.14 -15.54 7.88
N CYS A 2 9.17 -15.19 7.12
CA CYS A 2 10.56 -15.45 7.49
C CYS A 2 11.18 -14.24 8.22
N LEU A 3 12.35 -14.42 8.82
CA LEU A 3 12.94 -13.45 9.75
C LEU A 3 13.08 -12.04 9.18
N TRP A 4 13.53 -11.90 7.92
CA TRP A 4 13.74 -10.58 7.33
C TRP A 4 12.41 -9.86 7.04
N GLN A 5 11.34 -10.60 6.70
CA GLN A 5 10.02 -10.00 6.49
C GLN A 5 9.45 -9.45 7.80
N ALA A 6 9.63 -10.19 8.91
CA ALA A 6 9.22 -9.73 10.23
C ALA A 6 10.02 -8.49 10.68
N LYS A 7 11.33 -8.44 10.39
CA LYS A 7 12.15 -7.26 10.66
C LYS A 7 11.70 -6.04 9.87
N ALA A 8 11.37 -6.21 8.58
CA ALA A 8 10.83 -5.14 7.76
C ALA A 8 9.51 -4.62 8.33
N ALA A 9 8.58 -5.51 8.70
CA ALA A 9 7.30 -5.14 9.29
C ALA A 9 7.47 -4.39 10.62
N GLN A 10 8.36 -4.86 11.51
CA GLN A 10 8.64 -4.16 12.77
C GLN A 10 9.21 -2.76 12.53
N ALA A 11 10.13 -2.61 11.57
CA ALA A 11 10.69 -1.31 11.24
C ALA A 11 9.59 -0.37 10.70
N PHE A 12 8.69 -0.86 9.85
CA PHE A 12 7.52 -0.09 9.39
C PHE A 12 6.64 0.39 10.55
N LEU A 13 6.33 -0.51 11.49
CA LEU A 13 5.50 -0.21 12.66
C LEU A 13 6.17 0.77 13.64
N GLN A 14 7.51 0.81 13.70
CA GLN A 14 8.22 1.81 14.50
C GLN A 14 8.09 3.23 13.93
N GLY A 15 7.91 3.37 12.61
CA GLY A 15 7.54 4.62 11.95
C GLY A 15 8.56 5.77 12.08
N ASN A 16 9.79 5.51 12.52
CA ASN A 16 10.76 6.55 12.87
C ASN A 16 11.97 6.63 11.92
N LYS A 17 11.99 5.83 10.84
CA LYS A 17 13.09 5.74 9.87
C LYS A 17 12.60 5.35 8.48
N ASP A 18 13.35 5.76 7.47
CA ASP A 18 13.23 5.22 6.11
C ASP A 18 13.84 3.82 6.04
N ILE A 19 13.19 2.92 5.27
CA ILE A 19 13.55 1.51 5.19
C ILE A 19 13.81 1.14 3.74
N VAL A 20 14.99 0.57 3.45
CA VAL A 20 15.31 -0.03 2.16
C VAL A 20 15.36 -1.55 2.33
N CYS A 21 14.47 -2.25 1.63
CA CYS A 21 14.42 -3.72 1.63
C CYS A 21 14.88 -4.27 0.28
N ILE A 22 15.96 -5.05 0.29
CA ILE A 22 16.50 -5.72 -0.91
C ILE A 22 16.25 -7.22 -0.76
N ALA A 23 15.46 -7.78 -1.67
CA ALA A 23 15.29 -9.23 -1.78
C ALA A 23 15.05 -9.63 -3.24
N GLY A 24 15.39 -10.87 -3.58
CA GLY A 24 15.18 -11.43 -4.91
C GLY A 24 13.71 -11.48 -5.31
N THR A 25 13.44 -11.61 -6.61
CA THR A 25 12.10 -11.86 -7.15
C THR A 25 11.54 -13.15 -6.54
N SER A 26 10.22 -13.21 -6.34
CA SER A 26 9.54 -14.37 -5.73
C SER A 26 9.93 -14.71 -4.28
N MET A 27 10.75 -13.89 -3.61
CA MET A 27 11.05 -14.07 -2.18
C MET A 27 9.92 -13.59 -1.24
N GLY A 28 8.80 -13.11 -1.77
CA GLY A 28 7.67 -12.64 -0.97
C GLY A 28 7.86 -11.24 -0.38
N LYS A 29 8.50 -10.32 -1.11
CA LYS A 29 8.59 -8.90 -0.74
C LYS A 29 7.22 -8.25 -0.52
N THR A 30 6.23 -8.62 -1.31
CA THR A 30 4.87 -8.07 -1.20
C THR A 30 4.30 -8.20 0.21
N LEU A 31 4.60 -9.31 0.88
CA LEU A 31 4.12 -9.58 2.23
C LEU A 31 4.64 -8.55 3.26
N THR A 32 5.77 -7.90 3.01
CA THR A 32 6.29 -6.85 3.92
C THR A 32 5.48 -5.56 3.88
N PHE A 33 4.73 -5.30 2.80
CA PHE A 33 3.81 -4.18 2.76
C PHE A 33 2.57 -4.48 3.60
N TRP A 34 1.99 -5.68 3.44
CA TRP A 34 0.73 -6.03 4.11
C TRP A 34 0.87 -6.30 5.61
N MET A 35 2.02 -6.83 6.07
CA MET A 35 2.19 -7.19 7.48
C MET A 35 1.92 -6.03 8.45
N PRO A 36 2.46 -4.81 8.26
CA PRO A 36 2.13 -3.65 9.10
C PRO A 36 0.62 -3.38 9.26
N LEU A 37 -0.18 -3.54 8.20
CA LEU A 37 -1.62 -3.29 8.23
C LEU A 37 -2.38 -4.22 9.20
N LEU A 38 -1.83 -5.41 9.48
CA LEU A 38 -2.43 -6.36 10.42
C LEU A 38 -2.30 -5.92 11.89
N PHE A 39 -1.39 -5.00 12.20
CA PHE A 39 -1.13 -4.54 13.57
C PHE A 39 -1.71 -3.14 13.86
N ASP A 40 -2.02 -2.38 12.82
CA ASP A 40 -2.76 -1.12 12.93
C ASP A 40 -3.79 -1.01 11.78
N LEU A 41 -5.02 -1.45 12.06
CA LEU A 41 -6.13 -1.41 11.10
C LEU A 41 -6.60 0.02 10.78
N LYS A 42 -6.12 1.02 11.52
CA LYS A 42 -6.41 2.44 11.24
C LYS A 42 -5.34 3.08 10.37
N ALA A 43 -4.17 2.45 10.23
CA ALA A 43 -3.11 2.95 9.39
C ALA A 43 -3.52 2.87 7.91
N ILE A 44 -3.26 3.97 7.19
CA ILE A 44 -3.33 4.00 5.74
C ILE A 44 -1.92 3.72 5.20
N GLN A 45 -1.78 2.71 4.36
CA GLN A 45 -0.55 2.47 3.61
C GLN A 45 -0.71 2.91 2.16
N ILE A 46 0.29 3.62 1.65
CA ILE A 46 0.35 4.03 0.25
C ILE A 46 1.46 3.24 -0.45
N ILE A 47 1.09 2.42 -1.42
CA ILE A 47 2.04 1.66 -2.26
C ILE A 47 2.10 2.31 -3.63
N VAL A 48 3.29 2.78 -3.98
CA VAL A 48 3.54 3.36 -5.30
C VAL A 48 4.08 2.28 -6.23
N THR A 49 3.36 1.98 -7.31
CA THR A 49 3.79 1.00 -8.32
C THR A 49 3.92 1.63 -9.70
N PRO A 50 4.90 1.23 -10.53
CA PRO A 50 5.04 1.77 -11.88
C PRO A 50 4.03 1.19 -12.89
N LEU A 51 3.29 0.13 -12.54
CA LEU A 51 2.43 -0.61 -13.46
C LEU A 51 1.01 -0.75 -12.89
N ASN A 52 0.01 -0.27 -13.65
CA ASN A 52 -1.40 -0.33 -13.26
C ASN A 52 -1.89 -1.75 -12.97
N GLN A 53 -1.45 -2.72 -13.76
CA GLN A 53 -1.80 -4.14 -13.56
C GLN A 53 -1.34 -4.66 -12.20
N LEU A 54 -0.16 -4.21 -11.73
CA LEU A 54 0.36 -4.64 -10.43
C LEU A 54 -0.50 -4.07 -9.30
N GLY A 55 -0.89 -2.80 -9.39
CA GLY A 55 -1.81 -2.17 -8.44
C GLY A 55 -3.15 -2.92 -8.35
N LYS A 56 -3.75 -3.26 -9.49
CA LYS A 56 -5.00 -4.05 -9.54
C LYS A 56 -4.85 -5.41 -8.87
N GLN A 57 -3.76 -6.13 -9.15
CA GLN A 57 -3.49 -7.42 -8.53
C GLN A 57 -3.30 -7.32 -7.01
N GLN A 58 -2.72 -6.22 -6.50
CA GLN A 58 -2.62 -5.99 -5.05
C GLN A 58 -4.01 -5.85 -4.42
N VAL A 59 -4.90 -5.07 -5.05
CA VAL A 59 -6.28 -4.88 -4.56
C VAL A 59 -7.02 -6.20 -4.51
N GLU A 60 -7.03 -6.97 -5.60
CA GLU A 60 -7.72 -8.27 -5.67
C GLU A 60 -7.23 -9.24 -4.58
N ASN A 61 -5.91 -9.29 -4.34
CA ASN A 61 -5.35 -10.14 -3.29
C ASN A 61 -5.81 -9.73 -1.90
N LEU A 62 -5.92 -8.43 -1.62
CA LEU A 62 -6.31 -7.92 -0.31
C LEU A 62 -7.81 -8.06 -0.07
N GLU A 63 -8.62 -7.80 -1.09
CA GLU A 63 -10.06 -8.05 -1.03
C GLU A 63 -10.34 -9.53 -0.76
N SER A 64 -9.57 -10.45 -1.36
CA SER A 64 -9.67 -11.89 -1.07
C SER A 64 -9.32 -12.25 0.39
N MET A 65 -8.58 -11.37 1.08
CA MET A 65 -8.23 -11.48 2.50
C MET A 65 -9.19 -10.69 3.41
N GLY A 66 -10.24 -10.07 2.86
CA GLY A 66 -11.19 -9.24 3.61
C GLY A 66 -10.66 -7.85 3.98
N LEU A 67 -9.58 -7.41 3.34
CA LEU A 67 -8.98 -6.10 3.54
C LEU A 67 -9.42 -5.15 2.44
N TRP A 68 -9.78 -3.93 2.82
CA TRP A 68 -10.18 -2.89 1.89
C TRP A 68 -8.94 -2.27 1.25
N ALA A 69 -8.91 -2.26 -0.09
CA ALA A 69 -7.84 -1.69 -0.87
C ALA A 69 -8.38 -1.02 -2.13
N ILE A 70 -7.64 -0.09 -2.70
CA ILE A 70 -8.01 0.56 -3.95
C ILE A 70 -6.79 0.91 -4.81
N ALA A 71 -6.98 0.88 -6.13
CA ALA A 71 -5.98 1.28 -7.11
C ALA A 71 -6.37 2.62 -7.75
N ILE A 72 -5.50 3.61 -7.58
CA ILE A 72 -5.56 4.92 -8.26
C ILE A 72 -4.62 4.91 -9.45
N ASN A 73 -5.15 5.26 -10.61
CA ASN A 73 -4.42 5.48 -11.86
C ASN A 73 -5.00 6.68 -12.61
N ALA A 74 -4.49 6.97 -13.80
CA ALA A 74 -4.89 8.10 -14.62
C ALA A 74 -6.40 8.18 -14.89
N ASP A 75 -7.09 7.05 -14.97
CA ASP A 75 -8.52 6.99 -15.25
C ASP A 75 -9.36 7.18 -13.98
N THR A 76 -8.84 6.81 -12.81
CA THR A 76 -9.56 6.86 -11.52
C THR A 76 -9.16 8.03 -10.63
N ALA A 77 -8.09 8.75 -10.95
CA ALA A 77 -7.57 9.89 -10.19
C ALA A 77 -8.46 11.15 -10.33
N ASN A 78 -9.51 11.24 -9.52
CA ASN A 78 -10.39 12.41 -9.44
C ASN A 78 -10.70 12.82 -7.98
N GLU A 79 -11.20 14.03 -7.77
CA GLU A 79 -11.46 14.62 -6.45
C GLU A 79 -12.38 13.75 -5.57
N LYS A 80 -13.43 13.19 -6.14
CA LYS A 80 -14.40 12.35 -5.41
C LYS A 80 -13.76 11.11 -4.80
N ILE A 81 -12.85 10.51 -5.56
CA ILE A 81 -12.09 9.34 -5.14
C ILE A 81 -11.25 9.70 -3.90
N TYR A 82 -10.59 10.86 -3.87
CA TYR A 82 -9.83 11.33 -2.71
C TYR A 82 -10.69 11.63 -1.47
N GLU A 83 -11.86 12.25 -1.65
CA GLU A 83 -12.80 12.52 -0.54
C GLU A 83 -13.29 11.23 0.13
N VAL A 84 -13.60 10.20 -0.66
CA VAL A 84 -14.01 8.89 -0.15
C VAL A 84 -12.91 8.27 0.71
N TYR A 85 -11.62 8.41 0.36
CA TYR A 85 -10.55 7.84 1.19
C TYR A 85 -10.39 8.54 2.53
N THR A 86 -10.43 9.87 2.53
CA THR A 86 -10.31 10.66 3.76
C THR A 86 -11.45 10.34 4.73
N PHE A 87 -12.64 10.06 4.20
CA PHE A 87 -13.82 9.77 5.02
C PHE A 87 -13.89 8.31 5.51
N TRP A 88 -13.53 7.34 4.66
CA TRP A 88 -13.70 5.90 4.95
C TRP A 88 -12.45 5.22 5.52
N ASN A 89 -11.33 5.95 5.62
CA ASN A 89 -10.05 5.47 6.17
C ASN A 89 -9.65 4.10 5.59
N ILE A 90 -9.52 4.04 4.26
CA ILE A 90 -9.18 2.80 3.57
C ILE A 90 -7.75 2.37 3.93
N PRO A 91 -7.53 1.16 4.48
CA PRO A 91 -6.22 0.75 5.01
C PRO A 91 -5.12 0.67 3.96
N LEU A 92 -5.44 0.38 2.69
CA LEU A 92 -4.46 0.37 1.62
C LEU A 92 -4.88 1.17 0.39
N LEU A 93 -3.94 1.99 -0.07
CA LEU A 93 -4.01 2.70 -1.33
C LEU A 93 -2.82 2.36 -2.25
N CYS A 94 -3.11 1.82 -3.44
CA CYS A 94 -2.12 1.64 -4.50
C CYS A 94 -2.22 2.79 -5.50
N THR A 95 -1.12 3.50 -5.77
CA THR A 95 -1.08 4.58 -6.76
C THR A 95 0.05 4.37 -7.75
N GLU A 96 -0.13 4.85 -8.97
CA GLU A 96 1.00 5.03 -9.88
C GLU A 96 1.85 6.24 -9.52
N HIS A 97 3.14 6.20 -9.86
CA HIS A 97 4.12 7.22 -9.46
C HIS A 97 3.72 8.63 -9.90
N LEU A 98 3.14 8.78 -11.08
CA LEU A 98 2.74 10.08 -11.64
C LEU A 98 1.63 10.76 -10.82
N HIS A 99 0.80 9.99 -10.12
CA HIS A 99 -0.39 10.49 -9.42
C HIS A 99 -0.18 10.73 -7.91
N LEU A 100 0.88 10.19 -7.32
CA LEU A 100 1.22 10.45 -5.91
C LEU A 100 1.36 11.96 -5.63
N THR A 101 1.95 12.71 -6.55
CA THR A 101 2.14 14.16 -6.38
C THR A 101 0.84 14.97 -6.41
N ARG A 102 -0.24 14.43 -6.98
CA ARG A 102 -1.57 15.06 -6.94
C ARG A 102 -2.25 14.76 -5.61
N MET A 103 -2.10 13.54 -5.12
CA MET A 103 -2.67 13.10 -3.86
C MET A 103 -2.07 13.82 -2.64
N LEU A 104 -0.75 14.02 -2.60
CA LEU A 104 -0.06 14.68 -1.48
C LEU A 104 -0.23 16.21 -1.43
N ARG A 105 -0.93 16.81 -2.42
CA ARG A 105 -1.15 18.26 -2.49
C ARG A 105 -2.47 18.72 -1.85
N HIS A 106 -3.29 17.80 -1.40
CA HIS A 106 -4.55 18.04 -0.69
C HIS A 106 -4.48 17.45 0.71
#